data_AF-A0A1L5KZN3-F1
#
_entry.id   AF-A0A1L5KZN3-F1
#
_cell.length_a   1.000
_cell.length_b   1.000
_cell.length_c   1.000
_cell.angle_alpha   90.00
_cell.angle_beta   90.00
_cell.angle_gamma   90.00
#
_symmetry.space_group_name_H-M   'P 1'
#
loop_
_entity.id
_entity.type
_entity.pdbx_description
1 polymer ?
#
loop_
_entity_poly.entity_id
_entity_poly.type
_entity_poly.pdbx_seq_one_letter_code
_entity_poly.pdbx_strand_id
1 'polypeptide(L)'
;WVSELASRRSATVVIGAYGILAAICRNAVRDKLILHNPCEGIELPRKPQRKQKRVYLTASQVIEFADEARNAKRFGDVRRALVLTLGFCGLRWGEASGLRVEDVDLRQGVLRIRHNTVQVNGKPVDGTPKSSEQRIVPIPRIVIDALGPLLTDKKPLDRVFTDPNGRPIRQQAATDNPTNHSWWPEALRRLGWDPSMWPSPHDMRHTFASLAVH
;
A
#
# COMPACT_ATOMS: atom_id res chain seq x y z
N TRP A 1 -3.30 -26.85 -21.25
CA TRP A 1 -2.60 -25.61 -20.83
C TRP A 1 -3.06 -25.10 -19.47
N VAL A 2 -4.33 -24.71 -19.26
CA VAL A 2 -4.81 -24.16 -17.97
C VAL A 2 -4.52 -25.10 -16.79
N SER A 3 -4.84 -26.39 -16.92
CA SER A 3 -4.59 -27.40 -15.87
C SER A 3 -3.11 -27.57 -15.54
N GLU A 4 -2.24 -27.52 -16.56
CA GLU A 4 -0.78 -27.58 -16.37
C GLU A 4 -0.26 -26.32 -15.68
N LEU A 5 -0.76 -25.14 -16.04
CA LEU A 5 -0.36 -23.89 -15.38
C LEU A 5 -0.84 -23.86 -13.92
N ALA A 6 -2.03 -24.40 -13.66
CA ALA A 6 -2.61 -24.50 -12.32
C ALA A 6 -1.87 -25.45 -11.38
N SER A 7 -1.14 -26.45 -11.91
CA SER A 7 -0.30 -27.31 -11.07
C SER A 7 0.99 -26.61 -10.60
N ARG A 8 1.41 -25.54 -11.29
CA ARG A 8 2.68 -24.82 -11.01
C ARG A 8 2.49 -23.41 -10.44
N ARG A 9 1.30 -22.81 -10.57
CA ARG A 9 1.03 -21.41 -10.23
C ARG A 9 -0.29 -21.27 -9.48
N SER A 10 -0.41 -20.19 -8.70
CA SER A 10 -1.65 -19.89 -7.98
C SER A 10 -2.82 -19.61 -8.94
N ALA A 11 -4.05 -19.89 -8.49
CA ALA A 11 -5.27 -19.63 -9.25
C ALA A 11 -5.35 -18.17 -9.76
N THR A 12 -4.88 -17.19 -8.98
CA THR A 12 -4.84 -15.78 -9.41
C THR A 12 -3.96 -15.56 -10.63
N VAL A 13 -2.78 -16.18 -10.67
CA VAL A 13 -1.86 -16.08 -11.81
C VAL A 13 -2.47 -16.77 -13.04
N VAL A 14 -3.05 -17.96 -12.86
CA VAL A 14 -3.68 -18.72 -13.95
C VAL A 14 -4.84 -17.93 -14.57
N ILE A 15 -5.75 -17.42 -13.74
CA ILE A 15 -6.91 -16.62 -14.19
C ILE A 15 -6.44 -15.36 -14.90
N GLY A 16 -5.41 -14.69 -14.38
CA GLY A 16 -4.85 -13.49 -15.02
C GLY A 16 -4.25 -13.78 -16.40
N ALA A 17 -3.40 -14.80 -16.50
CA ALA A 17 -2.79 -15.22 -17.77
C ALA A 17 -3.84 -15.64 -18.80
N TYR A 18 -4.82 -16.45 -18.39
CA TYR A 18 -5.94 -16.84 -19.23
C TYR A 18 -6.76 -15.63 -19.68
N GLY A 19 -7.02 -14.67 -18.79
CA GLY A 19 -7.77 -13.46 -19.11
C GLY A 19 -7.11 -12.63 -20.21
N ILE A 20 -5.77 -12.53 -20.21
CA ILE A 20 -5.00 -11.88 -21.27
C ILE A 20 -5.11 -12.66 -22.58
N LEU A 21 -4.89 -13.98 -22.56
CA LEU A 21 -4.98 -14.82 -23.77
C LEU A 21 -6.39 -14.75 -24.38
N ALA A 22 -7.42 -14.89 -23.55
CA ALA A 22 -8.80 -14.78 -23.98
C ALA A 22 -9.12 -13.39 -24.57
N ALA A 23 -8.51 -12.32 -24.07
CA ALA A 23 -8.65 -10.97 -24.64
C ALA A 23 -7.98 -10.85 -26.02
N ILE A 24 -6.77 -11.41 -26.18
CA ILE A 24 -6.07 -11.47 -27.47
C ILE A 24 -6.91 -12.24 -28.49
N CYS A 25 -7.42 -13.42 -28.13
CA CYS A 25 -8.27 -14.22 -29.01
C CYS A 25 -9.60 -13.53 -29.33
N ARG A 26 -10.23 -12.82 -28.39
CA ARG A 26 -11.42 -11.98 -28.67
C ARG A 26 -11.12 -10.91 -29.72
N ASN A 27 -9.98 -10.23 -29.62
CA ASN A 27 -9.57 -9.23 -30.61
C ASN A 27 -9.33 -9.90 -31.98
N ALA A 28 -8.67 -11.06 -32.03
CA ALA A 28 -8.45 -11.79 -33.27
C ALA A 28 -9.75 -12.25 -33.95
N VAL A 29 -10.78 -12.63 -33.19
CA VAL A 29 -12.13 -12.91 -33.73
C VAL A 29 -12.76 -11.64 -34.30
N ARG A 30 -12.74 -10.53 -33.55
CA ARG A 30 -13.27 -9.23 -34.01
C ARG A 30 -12.61 -8.78 -35.31
N ASP A 31 -11.31 -8.98 -35.41
CA ASP A 31 -10.50 -8.60 -36.56
C ASP A 31 -10.54 -9.68 -37.68
N LYS A 32 -11.38 -10.72 -37.52
CA LYS A 32 -11.64 -11.83 -38.46
C LYS A 32 -10.39 -12.66 -38.82
N LEU A 33 -9.38 -12.66 -37.95
CA LEU A 33 -8.17 -13.48 -38.12
C LEU A 33 -8.42 -14.95 -37.74
N ILE A 34 -9.36 -15.17 -36.82
CA ILE A 34 -9.84 -16.51 -36.43
C ILE A 34 -11.37 -16.51 -36.37
N LEU A 35 -11.98 -17.68 -36.60
CA LEU A 35 -13.44 -17.83 -36.67
C LEU A 35 -14.12 -17.85 -35.30
N HIS A 36 -13.45 -18.39 -34.28
CA HIS A 36 -13.99 -18.55 -32.93
C HIS A 36 -12.89 -18.35 -31.89
N ASN A 37 -13.29 -18.04 -30.66
CA ASN A 37 -12.35 -17.86 -29.57
C ASN A 37 -12.02 -19.22 -28.91
N PRO A 38 -10.78 -19.75 -29.03
CA PRO A 38 -10.41 -21.04 -28.46
C PRO A 38 -10.38 -21.03 -26.92
N CYS A 39 -10.47 -19.86 -26.29
CA CYS A 39 -10.57 -19.76 -24.84
C CYS A 39 -12.02 -19.90 -24.36
N GLU A 40 -13.02 -19.90 -25.23
CA GLU A 40 -14.41 -19.93 -24.78
C GLU A 40 -14.78 -21.26 -24.09
N GLY A 41 -15.56 -21.20 -23.00
CA GLY A 41 -16.01 -22.38 -22.27
C GLY A 41 -14.96 -23.10 -21.41
N ILE A 42 -13.74 -22.55 -21.27
CA ILE A 42 -12.69 -23.20 -20.45
C ILE A 42 -12.94 -22.99 -18.96
N GLU A 43 -12.99 -24.09 -18.20
CA GLU A 43 -13.07 -24.05 -16.75
C GLU A 43 -11.75 -23.56 -16.12
N LEU A 44 -11.88 -22.62 -15.18
CA LEU A 44 -10.74 -22.02 -14.48
C LEU A 44 -10.63 -22.54 -13.05
N PRO A 45 -9.41 -22.62 -12.50
CA PRO A 45 -9.24 -23.00 -11.10
C PRO A 45 -9.97 -22.00 -10.19
N ARG A 46 -10.70 -22.51 -9.20
CA ARG A 46 -11.35 -21.66 -8.21
C ARG A 46 -10.30 -20.96 -7.36
N LYS A 47 -10.45 -19.64 -7.19
CA LYS A 47 -9.68 -18.93 -6.17
C LYS A 47 -10.10 -19.50 -4.82
N PRO A 48 -9.17 -19.99 -3.98
CA PRO A 48 -9.53 -20.29 -2.60
C PRO A 48 -10.14 -19.01 -1.99
N GLN A 49 -11.28 -19.13 -1.33
CA GLN A 49 -11.84 -18.04 -0.54
C GLN A 49 -10.91 -17.80 0.66
N ARG A 50 -9.77 -17.17 0.40
CA ARG A 50 -8.98 -16.58 1.48
C ARG A 50 -9.78 -15.35 1.88
N LYS A 51 -10.66 -15.50 2.87
CA LYS A 51 -11.10 -14.37 3.68
C LYS A 51 -9.83 -13.84 4.35
N GLN A 52 -9.03 -13.04 3.63
CA GLN A 52 -8.07 -12.18 4.30
C GLN A 52 -8.94 -11.32 5.22
N LYS A 53 -8.92 -11.65 6.51
CA LYS A 53 -9.64 -10.92 7.52
C LYS A 53 -9.00 -9.54 7.51
N ARG A 54 -9.66 -8.59 6.86
CA ARG A 54 -9.22 -7.20 6.86
C ARG A 54 -9.25 -6.74 8.30
N VAL A 55 -8.15 -6.17 8.75
CA VAL A 55 -8.05 -5.57 10.07
C VAL A 55 -8.43 -4.11 9.93
N TYR A 56 -9.43 -3.66 10.71
CA TYR A 56 -9.79 -2.26 10.80
C TYR A 56 -9.47 -1.79 12.20
N LEU A 57 -8.69 -0.72 12.30
CA LEU A 57 -8.35 -0.13 13.60
C LEU A 57 -9.33 0.98 13.96
N THR A 58 -9.56 1.17 15.25
CA THR A 58 -10.16 2.41 15.76
C THR A 58 -9.16 3.56 15.68
N ALA A 59 -9.63 4.80 15.79
CA ALA A 59 -8.74 5.96 15.84
C ALA A 59 -7.70 5.85 16.98
N SER A 60 -8.13 5.40 18.16
CA SER A 60 -7.24 5.18 19.32
C SER A 60 -6.18 4.12 19.04
N GLN A 61 -6.54 3.02 18.37
CA GLN A 61 -5.59 1.98 17.97
C GLN A 61 -4.60 2.48 16.92
N VAL A 62 -5.01 3.33 15.98
CA VAL A 62 -4.08 3.96 15.03
C VAL A 62 -3.05 4.81 15.78
N ILE A 63 -3.49 5.58 16.78
CA ILE A 63 -2.60 6.43 17.60
C ILE A 63 -1.65 5.58 18.43
N GLU A 64 -2.17 4.57 19.14
CA GLU A 64 -1.38 3.64 19.95
C GLU A 64 -0.29 2.95 19.09
N PHE A 65 -0.66 2.49 17.90
CA PHE A 65 0.30 1.90 16.96
C PHE A 65 1.34 2.91 16.46
N ALA A 66 0.93 4.15 16.17
CA ALA A 66 1.86 5.19 15.75
C ALA A 66 2.85 5.56 16.85
N ASP A 67 2.39 5.67 18.09
CA ASP A 67 3.22 6.00 19.25
C ASP A 67 4.18 4.86 19.55
N GLU A 68 3.76 3.60 19.44
CA GLU A 68 4.69 2.47 19.60
C GLU A 68 5.68 2.35 18.43
N ALA A 69 5.28 2.69 17.21
CA ALA A 69 6.20 2.79 16.08
C ALA A 69 7.28 3.86 16.31
N ARG A 70 6.97 4.91 17.08
CA ARG A 70 7.89 5.96 17.50
C ARG A 70 9.01 5.45 18.41
N ASN A 71 8.71 4.47 19.28
CA ASN A 71 9.66 3.91 20.25
C ASN A 71 10.82 3.10 19.62
N ALA A 72 10.89 3.06 18.28
CA ALA A 72 12.00 2.50 17.57
C ALA A 72 13.33 3.24 17.84
N LYS A 73 14.43 2.48 18.02
CA LYS A 73 15.79 3.01 18.22
C LYS A 73 16.25 4.06 17.19
N ARG A 74 15.71 4.02 15.97
CA ARG A 74 16.06 4.94 14.87
C ARG A 74 14.82 5.22 14.03
N PHE A 75 14.72 6.44 13.51
CA PHE A 75 13.62 6.87 12.63
C PHE A 75 12.23 6.78 13.28
N GLY A 76 12.16 6.94 14.61
CA GLY A 76 10.92 6.88 15.38
C GLY A 76 9.87 7.88 14.88
N ASP A 77 10.22 9.17 14.80
CA ASP A 77 9.28 10.20 14.37
C ASP A 77 8.80 10.01 12.93
N VAL A 78 9.69 9.54 12.02
CA VAL A 78 9.33 9.19 10.64
C VAL A 78 8.30 8.06 10.61
N ARG A 79 8.49 7.02 11.43
CA ARG A 79 7.57 5.87 11.49
C ARG A 79 6.22 6.28 12.08
N ARG A 80 6.22 7.07 13.15
CA ARG A 80 5.00 7.62 13.74
C ARG A 80 4.20 8.42 12.72
N ALA A 81 4.83 9.40 12.07
CA ALA A 81 4.17 10.22 11.07
C ALA A 81 3.64 9.38 9.89
N LEU A 82 4.37 8.35 9.47
CA LEU A 82 3.94 7.44 8.42
C LEU A 82 2.68 6.64 8.81
N VAL A 83 2.64 6.06 10.02
CA VAL A 83 1.48 5.31 10.51
C VAL A 83 0.24 6.21 10.57
N LEU A 84 0.38 7.41 11.15
CA LEU A 84 -0.72 8.38 11.23
C LEU A 84 -1.20 8.81 9.84
N THR A 85 -0.27 9.08 8.93
CA THR A 85 -0.60 9.46 7.54
C THR A 85 -1.37 8.35 6.83
N LEU A 86 -0.95 7.08 6.97
CA LEU A 86 -1.65 5.96 6.35
C LEU A 86 -3.04 5.74 6.96
N GLY A 87 -3.16 5.83 8.29
CA GLY A 87 -4.40 5.56 9.02
C GLY A 87 -5.45 6.67 8.95
N PHE A 88 -5.01 7.94 8.95
CA PHE A 88 -5.93 9.09 8.97
C PHE A 88 -6.07 9.80 7.62
N CYS A 89 -5.26 9.47 6.62
CA CYS A 89 -5.32 10.10 5.29
C CYS A 89 -5.54 9.08 4.17
N GLY A 90 -5.53 7.77 4.48
CA GLY A 90 -5.86 6.71 3.54
C GLY A 90 -4.93 6.59 2.34
N LEU A 91 -3.68 7.05 2.45
CA LEU A 91 -2.71 6.95 1.36
C LEU A 91 -2.41 5.49 1.01
N ARG A 92 -2.22 5.20 -0.28
CA ARG A 92 -1.59 3.94 -0.69
C ARG A 92 -0.11 3.99 -0.31
N TRP A 93 0.49 2.83 -0.05
CA TRP A 93 1.92 2.77 0.31
C TRP A 93 2.81 3.50 -0.69
N GLY A 94 2.57 3.30 -1.99
CA GLY A 94 3.37 3.97 -3.02
C GLY A 94 3.14 5.48 -3.10
N GLU A 95 1.94 5.98 -2.74
CA GLU A 95 1.67 7.42 -2.62
C GLU A 95 2.43 8.00 -1.42
N ALA A 96 2.43 7.31 -0.27
CA ALA A 96 3.23 7.73 0.89
C ALA A 96 4.73 7.67 0.57
N SER A 97 5.20 6.61 -0.08
CA SER A 97 6.61 6.48 -0.51
C SER A 97 7.00 7.58 -1.49
N GLY A 98 6.06 8.00 -2.36
CA GLY A 98 6.20 9.06 -3.33
C GLY A 98 6.00 10.48 -2.80
N LEU A 99 5.51 10.68 -1.58
CA LEU A 99 5.14 12.00 -1.09
C LEU A 99 6.36 12.92 -0.98
N ARG A 100 6.29 14.11 -1.60
CA ARG A 100 7.34 15.14 -1.55
C ARG A 100 7.01 16.24 -0.57
N VAL A 101 8.00 17.01 -0.13
CA VAL A 101 7.79 18.13 0.79
C VAL A 101 6.86 19.17 0.20
N GLU A 102 7.01 19.49 -1.09
CA GLU A 102 6.12 20.42 -1.80
C GLU A 102 4.65 19.95 -1.91
N ASP A 103 4.40 18.66 -1.68
CA ASP A 103 3.04 18.11 -1.64
C ASP A 103 2.34 18.34 -0.30
N VAL A 104 3.09 18.75 0.74
CA VAL A 104 2.57 18.90 2.11
C VAL A 104 2.33 20.37 2.41
N ASP A 105 1.07 20.74 2.58
CA ASP A 105 0.69 22.08 3.02
C ASP A 105 0.16 22.04 4.45
N LEU A 106 1.08 22.23 5.40
CA LEU A 106 0.73 22.23 6.82
C LEU A 106 -0.12 23.43 7.22
N ARG A 107 -0.11 24.52 6.45
CA ARG A 107 -0.92 25.72 6.73
C ARG A 107 -2.37 25.51 6.30
N GLN A 108 -2.57 24.97 5.10
CA GLN A 108 -3.90 24.61 4.61
C GLN A 108 -4.41 23.29 5.18
N GLY A 109 -3.54 22.50 5.81
CA GLY A 109 -3.90 21.19 6.36
C GLY A 109 -4.24 20.18 5.28
N VAL A 110 -3.47 20.14 4.18
CA VAL A 110 -3.73 19.22 3.06
C VAL A 110 -2.47 18.54 2.51
N LEU A 111 -2.66 17.35 1.92
CA LEU A 111 -1.69 16.65 1.08
C LEU A 111 -2.14 16.66 -0.38
N ARG A 112 -1.21 16.98 -1.29
CA ARG A 112 -1.42 16.89 -2.74
C ARG A 112 -0.83 15.58 -3.27
N ILE A 113 -1.67 14.64 -3.70
CA ILE A 113 -1.19 13.32 -4.12
C ILE A 113 -0.81 13.34 -5.60
N ARG A 114 0.44 13.72 -5.89
CA ARG A 114 0.98 13.88 -7.26
C ARG A 114 1.89 12.75 -7.71
N HIS A 115 2.52 12.05 -6.77
CA HIS A 115 3.55 11.04 -7.05
C HIS A 115 3.18 9.69 -6.45
N ASN A 116 3.71 8.64 -7.08
CA ASN A 116 3.61 7.28 -6.61
C ASN A 116 4.94 6.55 -6.86
N THR A 117 5.48 5.91 -5.84
CA THR A 117 6.72 5.13 -5.94
C THR A 117 6.45 3.67 -5.66
N VAL A 118 6.76 2.83 -6.64
CA VAL A 118 6.58 1.38 -6.55
C VAL A 118 7.91 0.67 -6.71
N GLN A 119 8.03 -0.54 -6.17
CA GLN A 119 9.21 -1.39 -6.36
C GLN A 119 8.98 -2.27 -7.59
N VAL A 120 9.84 -2.13 -8.60
CA VAL A 120 9.85 -2.97 -9.81
C VAL A 120 11.21 -3.66 -9.87
N ASN A 121 11.22 -4.99 -9.82
CA ASN A 121 12.47 -5.79 -9.82
C ASN A 121 13.48 -5.33 -8.75
N GLY A 122 12.97 -4.98 -7.56
CA GLY A 122 13.80 -4.52 -6.43
C GLY A 122 14.34 -3.09 -6.56
N LYS A 123 13.95 -2.35 -7.61
CA LYS A 123 14.31 -0.95 -7.82
C LYS A 123 13.09 -0.05 -7.61
N PRO A 124 13.23 1.08 -6.90
CA PRO A 124 12.17 2.07 -6.84
C PRO A 124 11.98 2.71 -8.21
N VAL A 125 10.74 2.76 -8.67
CA VAL A 125 10.31 3.44 -9.88
C VAL A 125 9.27 4.47 -9.49
N ASP A 126 9.54 5.72 -9.83
CA ASP A 126 8.60 6.81 -9.68
C ASP A 126 7.66 6.85 -10.89
N GLY A 127 6.39 7.06 -10.60
CA GLY A 127 5.36 7.29 -11.61
C GLY A 127 4.27 8.19 -11.06
N THR A 128 3.22 8.37 -11.85
CA THR A 128 1.99 9.03 -11.43
C THR A 128 1.04 8.02 -10.77
N PRO A 129 0.11 8.47 -9.92
CA PRO A 129 -0.93 7.60 -9.38
C PRO A 129 -1.70 6.87 -10.48
N LYS A 130 -2.13 5.63 -10.20
CA LYS A 130 -2.80 4.71 -11.16
C LYS A 130 -4.08 5.27 -11.80
N SER A 131 -4.61 6.37 -11.29
CA SER A 131 -5.66 7.16 -11.93
C SER A 131 -5.15 8.59 -12.02
N SER A 132 -5.35 9.25 -13.15
CA SER A 132 -4.94 10.62 -13.47
C SER A 132 -5.51 11.72 -12.55
N GLU A 133 -6.20 11.38 -11.46
CA GLU A 133 -6.69 12.34 -10.50
C GLU A 133 -5.65 12.61 -9.42
N GLN A 134 -4.91 13.70 -9.63
CA GLN A 134 -4.27 14.40 -8.53
C GLN A 134 -5.39 14.80 -7.55
N ARG A 135 -5.38 14.20 -6.37
CA ARG A 135 -6.37 14.48 -5.33
C ARG A 135 -5.73 15.23 -4.17
N ILE A 136 -6.55 16.05 -3.52
CA ILE A 136 -6.20 16.75 -2.30
C ILE A 136 -6.80 15.96 -1.13
N VAL A 137 -5.99 15.67 -0.11
CA VAL A 137 -6.41 14.92 1.08
C VAL A 137 -6.26 15.82 2.30
N PRO A 138 -7.35 16.17 3.01
CA PRO A 138 -7.25 16.88 4.28
C PRO A 138 -6.46 16.07 5.30
N ILE A 139 -5.65 16.74 6.12
CA ILE A 139 -4.89 16.10 7.20
C ILE A 139 -5.30 16.66 8.57
N PRO A 140 -5.63 15.78 9.54
CA PRO A 140 -5.98 16.22 10.88
C PRO A 140 -4.75 16.75 11.63
N ARG A 141 -4.99 17.52 12.70
CA ARG A 141 -3.94 18.17 13.50
C ARG A 141 -2.84 17.21 13.98
N ILE A 142 -3.20 16.00 14.40
CA ILE A 142 -2.22 14.99 14.83
C ILE A 142 -1.24 14.57 13.73
N VAL A 143 -1.67 14.60 12.46
CA VAL A 143 -0.81 14.33 11.31
C VAL A 143 0.06 15.55 11.01
N ILE A 144 -0.49 16.76 11.09
CA ILE A 144 0.26 18.03 10.93
C ILE A 144 1.41 18.09 11.94
N ASP A 145 1.12 17.86 13.23
CA ASP A 145 2.09 17.90 14.31
C ASP A 145 3.18 16.82 14.15
N ALA A 146 2.84 15.67 13.57
CA ALA A 146 3.79 14.60 13.28
C ALA A 146 4.66 14.88 12.04
N LEU A 147 4.11 15.53 11.02
CA LEU A 147 4.81 15.84 9.77
C LEU A 147 5.73 17.05 9.94
N GLY A 148 5.32 18.09 10.65
CA GLY A 148 6.04 19.36 10.79
C GLY A 148 7.54 19.22 11.06
N PRO A 149 7.95 18.52 12.14
CA PRO A 149 9.37 18.35 12.46
C PRO A 149 10.18 17.63 11.37
N LEU A 150 9.54 16.77 10.56
CA LEU A 150 10.22 16.03 9.50
C LEU A 150 10.56 16.87 8.27
N LEU A 151 9.93 18.03 8.11
CA LEU A 151 10.06 18.87 6.92
C LEU A 151 11.10 19.98 7.07
N THR A 152 11.50 20.34 8.30
CA THR A 152 12.31 21.53 8.62
C THR A 152 13.59 21.66 7.78
N ASP A 153 14.31 20.55 7.58
CA ASP A 153 15.61 20.55 6.89
C ASP A 153 15.56 19.95 5.48
N LYS A 154 14.36 19.78 4.92
CA LYS A 154 14.16 19.13 3.61
C LYS A 154 13.88 20.15 2.51
N LYS A 155 14.38 19.87 1.31
CA LYS A 155 14.08 20.64 0.09
C LYS A 155 12.71 20.26 -0.48
N PRO A 156 12.07 21.13 -1.29
CA PRO A 156 10.76 20.87 -1.87
C PRO A 156 10.61 19.49 -2.52
N LEU A 157 11.59 19.08 -3.34
CA LEU A 157 11.57 17.82 -4.09
C LEU A 157 12.02 16.59 -3.28
N ASP A 158 12.44 16.78 -2.03
CA ASP A 158 12.83 15.68 -1.16
C ASP A 158 11.61 14.87 -0.76
N ARG A 159 11.82 13.58 -0.49
CA ARG A 159 10.78 12.72 0.05
C ARG A 159 10.53 13.03 1.52
N VAL A 160 9.26 13.09 1.87
CA VAL A 160 8.82 13.18 3.27
C VAL A 160 9.29 11.95 4.03
N PHE A 161 9.00 10.76 3.48
CA PHE A 161 9.35 9.48 4.08
C PHE A 161 10.48 8.80 3.33
N THR A 162 11.58 8.53 4.04
CA THR A 162 12.73 7.77 3.52
C THR A 162 13.09 6.63 4.46
N ASP A 163 13.79 5.62 3.93
CA ASP A 163 14.50 4.66 4.75
C ASP A 163 15.75 5.30 5.40
N PRO A 164 16.44 4.57 6.30
CA PRO A 164 17.64 5.08 6.96
C PRO A 164 18.81 5.49 6.04
N ASN A 165 18.78 5.07 4.77
CA ASN A 165 19.79 5.41 3.77
C ASN A 165 19.32 6.51 2.82
N GLY A 166 18.23 7.21 3.13
CA GLY A 166 17.65 8.25 2.28
C GLY A 166 16.91 7.72 1.04
N ARG A 167 16.72 6.41 0.93
CA ARG A 167 16.01 5.78 -0.21
C ARG A 167 14.50 5.78 0.05
N PRO A 168 13.66 5.55 -0.97
CA PRO A 168 12.22 5.41 -0.76
C PRO A 168 11.91 4.30 0.25
N ILE A 169 10.89 4.51 1.10
CA ILE A 169 10.48 3.51 2.08
C ILE A 169 10.12 2.18 1.40
N ARG A 170 10.69 1.09 1.92
CA ARG A 170 10.41 -0.26 1.43
C ARG A 170 9.04 -0.72 1.91
N GLN A 171 8.30 -1.41 1.04
CA GLN A 171 7.02 -2.03 1.39
C GLN A 171 7.16 -2.87 2.67
N GLN A 172 6.28 -2.61 3.64
CA GLN A 172 6.20 -3.40 4.88
C GLN A 172 5.13 -4.48 4.75
N ALA A 173 5.26 -5.53 5.57
CA ALA A 173 4.29 -6.61 5.68
C ALA A 173 3.96 -6.84 7.17
N ALA A 174 2.68 -7.10 7.45
CA ALA A 174 2.18 -7.38 8.80
C ALA A 174 2.09 -8.89 9.07
N THR A 175 3.08 -9.65 8.59
CA THR A 175 3.11 -11.10 8.82
C THR A 175 3.94 -11.42 10.05
N ASP A 176 3.36 -12.18 10.97
CA ASP A 176 4.10 -12.76 12.08
C ASP A 176 4.86 -14.00 11.61
N ASN A 177 6.10 -13.78 11.18
CA ASN A 177 7.04 -14.82 10.80
C ASN A 177 8.40 -14.47 11.42
N PRO A 178 9.14 -15.45 12.00
CA PRO A 178 10.47 -15.24 12.56
C PRO A 178 11.47 -14.54 11.64
N THR A 179 11.31 -14.68 10.32
CA THR A 179 12.18 -14.07 9.29
C THR A 179 11.79 -12.63 8.94
N ASN A 180 10.65 -12.13 9.43
CA ASN A 180 10.19 -10.77 9.18
C ASN A 180 10.68 -9.82 10.30
N HIS A 181 11.85 -9.24 10.06
CA HIS A 181 12.50 -8.25 10.93
C HIS A 181 12.20 -6.80 10.51
N SER A 182 11.11 -6.59 9.76
CA SER A 182 10.70 -5.25 9.38
C SER A 182 10.13 -4.49 10.59
N TRP A 183 10.19 -3.17 10.58
CA TRP A 183 9.85 -2.39 11.78
C TRP A 183 8.36 -2.42 12.13
N TRP A 184 7.51 -2.67 11.14
CA TRP A 184 6.07 -2.69 11.28
C TRP A 184 5.57 -3.80 12.23
N PRO A 185 5.84 -5.09 11.97
CA PRO A 185 5.50 -6.16 12.91
C PRO A 185 6.28 -6.04 14.22
N GLU A 186 7.52 -5.49 14.22
CA GLU A 186 8.28 -5.27 15.45
C GLU A 186 7.52 -4.35 16.42
N ALA A 187 6.95 -3.25 15.92
CA ALA A 187 6.15 -2.35 16.73
C ALA A 187 4.86 -3.04 17.24
N LEU A 188 4.18 -3.80 16.38
CA LEU A 188 2.98 -4.55 16.77
C LEU A 188 3.27 -5.65 17.82
N ARG A 189 4.45 -6.29 17.76
CA ARG A 189 4.91 -7.22 18.81
C ARG A 189 5.17 -6.51 20.13
N ARG A 190 5.78 -5.32 20.12
CA ARG A 190 6.02 -4.53 21.33
C ARG A 190 4.72 -4.05 21.99
N LEU A 191 3.67 -3.79 21.20
CA LEU A 191 2.31 -3.56 21.72
C LEU A 191 1.68 -4.79 22.38
N GLY A 192 2.18 -5.99 22.09
CA GLY A 192 1.57 -7.24 22.56
C GLY A 192 0.22 -7.56 21.90
N TRP A 193 -0.09 -6.95 20.76
CA TRP A 193 -1.33 -7.24 20.04
C TRP A 193 -1.30 -8.64 19.42
N ASP A 194 -2.44 -9.32 19.43
CA ASP A 194 -2.60 -10.61 18.75
C ASP A 194 -2.29 -10.49 17.25
N PRO A 195 -1.48 -11.39 16.65
CA PRO A 195 -1.15 -11.36 15.22
C PRO A 195 -2.34 -11.31 14.26
N SER A 196 -3.50 -11.83 14.66
CA SER A 196 -4.73 -11.77 13.86
C SER A 196 -5.33 -10.35 13.78
N MET A 197 -4.86 -9.43 14.62
CA MET A 197 -5.23 -8.01 14.63
C MET A 197 -4.16 -7.10 14.03
N TRP A 198 -3.11 -7.66 13.41
CA TRP A 198 -2.05 -6.84 12.83
C TRP A 198 -2.47 -6.23 11.50
N PRO A 199 -2.60 -4.90 11.38
CA PRO A 199 -2.99 -4.27 10.13
C PRO A 199 -1.82 -4.31 9.15
N SER A 200 -2.04 -4.78 7.92
CA SER A 200 -1.09 -4.50 6.84
C SER A 200 -1.09 -3.01 6.50
N PRO A 201 -0.05 -2.48 5.84
CA PRO A 201 -0.09 -1.10 5.39
C PRO A 201 -1.23 -0.80 4.41
N HIS A 202 -1.72 -1.82 3.70
CA HIS A 202 -2.91 -1.68 2.86
C HIS A 202 -4.19 -1.61 3.70
N ASP A 203 -4.26 -2.34 4.81
CA ASP A 203 -5.40 -2.29 5.73
C ASP A 203 -5.54 -0.91 6.37
N MET A 204 -4.45 -0.17 6.59
CA MET A 204 -4.53 1.23 7.08
C MET A 204 -5.37 2.14 6.17
N ARG A 205 -5.32 1.93 4.85
CA ARG A 205 -6.18 2.65 3.91
C ARG A 205 -7.66 2.27 4.08
N HIS A 206 -7.94 1.01 4.39
CA HIS A 206 -9.28 0.55 4.68
C HIS A 206 -9.78 1.05 6.04
N THR A 207 -8.92 1.10 7.04
CA THR A 207 -9.16 1.76 8.32
C THR A 207 -9.61 3.21 8.10
N PHE A 208 -8.88 4.02 7.31
CA PHE A 208 -9.31 5.38 6.99
C PHE A 208 -10.73 5.45 6.42
N ALA A 209 -11.02 4.60 5.42
CA ALA A 209 -12.34 4.57 4.80
C ALA A 209 -13.44 4.20 5.81
N SER A 210 -13.13 3.34 6.79
CA SER A 210 -14.06 2.98 7.88
C SER A 210 -14.23 4.13 8.87
N LEU A 211 -13.15 4.82 9.23
CA LEU A 211 -13.18 5.94 10.18
C LEU A 211 -13.92 7.17 9.64
N ALA A 212 -13.94 7.36 8.31
CA ALA A 212 -14.59 8.51 7.67
C ALA A 212 -16.12 8.34 7.48
N VAL A 213 -16.66 7.14 7.72
CA VAL A 213 -18.09 6.82 7.55
C VAL A 213 -18.87 6.88 8.88
N HIS A 214 -18.15 6.95 10.00
CA HIS A 214 -18.70 7.13 11.35
C HIS A 214 -18.45 8.55 11.84
#